data_AF-A0A453JG47-F1
#
_entry.id   AF-A0A453JG47-F1
#
_cell.length_a   1.000
_cell.length_b   1.000
_cell.length_c   1.000
_cell.angle_alpha   90.00
_cell.angle_beta   90.00
_cell.angle_gamma   90.00
#
_symmetry.space_group_name_H-M   'P 1'
#
loop_
_entity.id
_entity.type
_entity.pdbx_description
1 polymer ?
#
loop_
_entity_poly.entity_id
_entity_poly.type
_entity_poly.pdbx_seq_one_letter_code
_entity_poly.pdbx_strand_id
1 'polypeptide(L)'
;MALSAQDPGKSVFPFAPAYLENMSINLDHPKPSGETTVRDAITEVADMVMENVRLRRGFMLYTTAHGLVSSYLHIYQDCLSRVAGLVTLEAEDSSAPLDALERVGSSVPMHIVAARCKAIILIKRSRELVSAAAVENERDGL
;
A
#
# COMPACT_ATOMS: atom_id res chain seq x y z
N MET A 1 -6.26 -15.78 13.72
CA MET A 1 -4.79 -15.80 13.86
C MET A 1 -4.34 -14.39 14.22
N ALA A 2 -3.75 -14.20 15.39
CA ALA A 2 -3.21 -12.91 15.81
C ALA A 2 -1.75 -12.82 15.34
N LEU A 3 -1.46 -11.91 14.41
CA LEU A 3 -0.09 -11.60 14.00
C LEU A 3 0.46 -10.52 14.94
N SER A 4 1.32 -10.94 15.87
CA SER A 4 2.04 -10.03 16.76
C SER A 4 3.21 -9.39 15.99
N ALA A 5 3.14 -8.07 15.78
CA ALA A 5 4.22 -7.30 15.19
C ALA A 5 5.25 -6.91 16.27
N GLN A 6 6.35 -7.65 16.34
CA GLN A 6 7.56 -7.25 17.06
C GLN A 6 8.66 -6.90 16.05
N ASP A 7 8.54 -5.74 15.39
CA ASP A 7 9.68 -5.05 14.79
C ASP A 7 9.29 -3.58 14.52
N PRO A 8 9.80 -2.59 15.28
CA PRO A 8 9.50 -1.18 15.05
C PRO A 8 10.04 -0.64 13.70
N GLY A 9 10.77 -1.46 12.93
CA GLY A 9 11.33 -1.09 11.63
C GLY A 9 10.55 -1.54 10.39
N LYS A 10 9.48 -2.35 10.52
CA LYS A 10 8.73 -2.92 9.38
C LYS A 10 7.27 -2.48 9.39
N SER A 11 7.02 -1.24 8.98
CA SER A 11 5.66 -0.70 8.79
C SER A 11 4.96 -1.18 7.51
N VAL A 12 5.67 -1.94 6.65
CA VAL A 12 5.14 -2.47 5.38
C VAL A 12 5.25 -3.98 5.33
N PHE A 13 4.13 -4.66 5.20
CA PHE A 13 4.08 -6.11 5.01
C PHE A 13 3.57 -6.45 3.60
N PRO A 14 4.42 -6.97 2.70
CA PRO A 14 3.92 -7.60 1.49
C PRO A 14 3.20 -8.89 1.89
N PHE A 15 2.02 -9.11 1.32
CA PHE A 15 1.33 -10.39 1.48
C PHE A 15 1.03 -10.99 0.11
N ALA A 16 1.19 -12.31 0.03
CA ALA A 16 0.84 -13.06 -1.17
C ALA A 16 -0.69 -13.08 -1.33
N PRO A 17 -1.23 -12.83 -2.54
CA PRO A 17 -2.67 -12.95 -2.80
C PRO A 17 -3.26 -14.30 -2.38
N ALA A 18 -2.45 -15.36 -2.40
CA ALA A 18 -2.82 -16.70 -1.94
C ALA A 18 -3.38 -16.74 -0.50
N TYR A 19 -2.95 -15.82 0.38
CA TYR A 19 -3.49 -15.72 1.74
C TYR A 19 -4.97 -15.30 1.78
N LEU A 20 -5.46 -14.63 0.73
CA LEU A 20 -6.82 -14.15 0.65
C LEU A 20 -7.77 -15.14 -0.03
N GLU A 21 -7.27 -16.06 -0.87
CA GLU A 21 -8.09 -16.86 -1.77
C GLU A 21 -9.25 -17.60 -1.08
N ASN A 22 -9.01 -18.17 0.10
CA ASN A 22 -10.03 -18.92 0.86
C ASN A 22 -10.78 -18.06 1.89
N MET A 23 -10.55 -16.74 1.92
CA MET A 23 -11.23 -15.83 2.84
C MET A 23 -12.68 -15.64 2.39
N SER A 24 -13.64 -15.86 3.30
CA SER A 24 -15.05 -15.54 3.06
C SER A 24 -15.23 -14.02 3.03
N ILE A 25 -15.94 -13.54 2.02
CA ILE A 25 -16.32 -12.15 1.82
C ILE A 25 -17.81 -12.07 1.49
N ASN A 26 -18.44 -10.96 1.87
CA ASN A 26 -19.81 -10.67 1.48
C ASN A 26 -19.81 -9.51 0.48
N LEU A 27 -20.35 -9.75 -0.71
CA LEU A 27 -20.38 -8.77 -1.79
C LEU A 27 -21.77 -8.13 -1.89
N ASP A 28 -21.78 -6.80 -1.89
CA ASP A 28 -22.96 -5.99 -2.17
C ASP A 28 -22.81 -5.35 -3.57
N HIS A 29 -23.07 -6.14 -4.60
CA HIS A 29 -23.02 -5.69 -5.99
C HIS A 29 -24.12 -6.40 -6.82
N PRO A 30 -24.72 -5.76 -7.84
CA PRO A 30 -25.87 -6.33 -8.57
C PRO A 30 -25.63 -7.63 -9.34
N LYS A 31 -24.38 -8.11 -9.43
CA LYS A 31 -23.99 -9.31 -10.18
C LYS A 31 -23.32 -10.32 -9.24
N PRO A 32 -21.99 -10.24 -8.93
CA PRO A 32 -21.47 -11.00 -7.81
C PRO A 32 -22.08 -10.45 -6.52
N SER A 33 -22.84 -11.27 -5.81
CA SER A 33 -23.55 -10.88 -4.58
C SER A 33 -23.58 -12.02 -3.57
N GLY A 34 -23.68 -11.66 -2.29
CA GLY A 34 -23.78 -12.61 -1.19
C GLY A 34 -22.42 -13.10 -0.68
N GLU A 35 -22.48 -14.14 0.16
CA GLU A 35 -21.30 -14.75 0.77
C GLU A 35 -20.59 -15.68 -0.23
N THR A 36 -19.30 -15.44 -0.44
CA THR A 36 -18.45 -16.19 -1.37
C THR A 36 -16.99 -16.13 -0.92
N THR A 37 -16.10 -16.91 -1.54
CA THR A 37 -14.66 -16.77 -1.30
C THR A 37 -14.05 -15.72 -2.23
N VAL A 38 -12.89 -15.15 -1.85
CA VAL A 38 -12.14 -14.24 -2.73
C VAL A 38 -11.80 -14.92 -4.06
N ARG A 39 -11.42 -16.20 -4.05
CA ARG A 39 -11.12 -16.96 -5.28
C ARG A 39 -12.33 -17.05 -6.20
N ASP A 40 -13.48 -17.42 -5.64
CA ASP A 40 -14.71 -17.61 -6.42
C ASP A 40 -15.19 -16.26 -6.97
N ALA A 41 -15.12 -15.19 -6.18
CA ALA A 41 -15.42 -13.84 -6.63
C ALA A 41 -14.54 -13.39 -7.79
N ILE A 42 -13.23 -13.67 -7.76
CA ILE A 42 -12.32 -13.35 -8.88
C ILE A 42 -12.70 -14.15 -10.13
N THR A 43 -13.07 -15.42 -9.96
CA THR A 43 -13.45 -16.31 -11.05
C THR A 43 -14.75 -15.84 -11.71
N GLU A 44 -15.76 -15.51 -10.92
CA GLU A 44 -17.03 -14.97 -11.42
C GLU A 44 -16.82 -13.66 -12.17
N VAL A 45 -15.98 -12.76 -11.65
CA VAL A 45 -15.65 -11.52 -12.34
C VAL A 45 -14.93 -11.82 -13.66
N ALA A 46 -13.96 -12.73 -13.69
CA ALA A 46 -13.27 -13.14 -14.90
C ALA A 46 -14.22 -13.69 -15.97
N ASP A 47 -15.16 -14.54 -15.57
CA ASP A 47 -16.19 -15.10 -16.45
C ASP A 47 -17.14 -14.02 -16.99
N MET A 48 -17.46 -13.01 -16.18
CA MET A 48 -18.31 -11.90 -16.60
C MET A 48 -17.63 -10.92 -17.56
N VAL A 49 -16.33 -10.65 -17.36
CA VAL A 49 -15.58 -9.73 -18.23
C VAL A 49 -14.95 -10.42 -19.44
N MET A 50 -14.89 -11.76 -19.44
CA MET A 50 -14.19 -12.58 -20.45
C MET A 50 -12.70 -12.23 -20.59
N GLU A 51 -12.08 -11.79 -19.48
CA GLU A 51 -10.67 -11.43 -19.39
C GLU A 51 -10.02 -12.15 -18.21
N ASN A 52 -8.69 -12.32 -18.27
CA ASN A 52 -7.93 -12.90 -17.17
C ASN A 52 -7.80 -11.91 -16.01
N VAL A 53 -8.59 -12.13 -14.96
CA VAL A 53 -8.56 -11.32 -13.73
C VAL A 53 -7.76 -12.05 -12.66
N ARG A 54 -6.79 -11.35 -12.04
CA ARG A 54 -5.99 -11.89 -10.93
C ARG A 54 -5.56 -10.81 -9.95
N LEU A 55 -5.54 -11.15 -8.66
CA LEU A 55 -4.85 -10.36 -7.66
C LEU A 55 -3.34 -10.60 -7.80
N ARG A 56 -2.59 -9.58 -8.21
CA ARG A 56 -1.14 -9.71 -8.50
C ARG A 56 -0.26 -9.56 -7.26
N ARG A 57 -0.59 -8.63 -6.36
CA ARG A 57 0.20 -8.28 -5.19
C ARG A 57 -0.66 -7.54 -4.17
N GLY A 58 -0.31 -7.66 -2.89
CA GLY A 58 -0.93 -6.91 -1.80
C GLY A 58 0.14 -6.36 -0.86
N PHE A 59 -0.12 -5.18 -0.31
CA PHE A 59 0.71 -4.56 0.73
C PHE A 59 -0.20 -4.09 1.85
N MET A 60 0.23 -4.30 3.08
CA MET A 60 -0.43 -3.77 4.27
C MET A 60 0.50 -2.74 4.93
N LEU A 61 -0.04 -1.56 5.21
CA LEU A 61 0.58 -0.54 6.03
C LEU A 61 -0.23 -0.37 7.31
N TYR A 62 0.45 -0.18 8.42
CA TYR A 62 -0.17 0.11 9.71
C TYR A 62 0.66 1.16 10.44
N THR A 63 0.00 1.88 11.34
CA THR A 63 0.62 2.82 12.28
C THR A 63 0.58 2.18 13.67
N THR A 64 1.61 2.38 14.48
CA THR A 64 1.73 1.78 15.81
C THR A 64 1.21 2.68 16.94
N ALA A 65 1.05 3.98 16.69
CA ALA A 65 0.75 4.99 17.71
C ALA A 65 -0.19 6.12 17.18
N HIS A 66 0.04 7.36 17.65
CA HIS A 66 -0.56 8.60 17.15
C HIS A 66 -0.08 8.89 15.71
N GLY A 67 -0.68 8.19 14.76
CA GLY A 67 -0.32 8.28 13.36
C GLY A 67 -1.52 8.19 12.43
N LEU A 68 -1.29 8.62 11.20
CA LEU A 68 -2.27 8.70 10.14
C LEU A 68 -1.79 7.86 8.95
N VAL A 69 -2.69 7.01 8.44
CA VAL A 69 -2.51 6.39 7.13
C VAL A 69 -3.24 7.26 6.10
N SER A 70 -2.50 7.81 5.15
CA SER A 70 -3.06 8.63 4.07
C SER A 70 -2.79 7.99 2.72
N SER A 71 -3.73 8.17 1.79
CA SER A 71 -3.67 7.61 0.44
C SER A 71 -3.99 8.64 -0.63
N TYR A 72 -3.43 8.48 -1.82
CA TYR A 72 -3.79 9.23 -3.01
C TYR A 72 -3.90 8.29 -4.19
N LEU A 73 -5.01 8.38 -4.93
CA LEU A 73 -5.24 7.63 -6.14
C LEU A 73 -5.25 8.59 -7.33
N HIS A 74 -4.25 8.47 -8.20
CA HIS A 74 -4.22 9.19 -9.46
C HIS A 74 -4.94 8.37 -10.52
N ILE A 75 -6.10 8.86 -10.96
CA ILE A 75 -6.89 8.28 -12.05
C ILE A 75 -6.80 9.23 -13.24
N TYR A 76 -6.17 8.79 -14.33
CA TYR A 76 -6.23 9.50 -15.60
C TYR A 76 -7.50 9.07 -16.33
N GLN A 77 -8.36 10.03 -16.68
CA GLN A 77 -9.78 9.84 -17.01
C GLN A 77 -10.05 8.84 -18.15
N ASP A 78 -9.09 8.60 -19.05
CA ASP A 78 -9.25 7.71 -20.22
C ASP A 78 -8.28 6.51 -20.22
N CYS A 79 -7.54 6.27 -19.14
CA CYS A 79 -6.57 5.16 -19.06
C CYS A 79 -6.89 4.23 -17.88
N LEU A 80 -6.84 2.92 -18.11
CA LEU A 80 -6.93 1.88 -17.08
C LEU A 80 -5.74 1.88 -16.10
N SER A 81 -4.70 2.67 -16.37
CA SER A 81 -3.54 2.79 -15.48
C SER A 81 -3.87 3.69 -14.30
N ARG A 82 -3.96 3.08 -13.12
CA ARG A 82 -4.11 3.79 -11.85
C ARG A 82 -2.81 3.69 -11.07
N VAL A 83 -2.32 4.82 -10.58
CA VAL A 83 -1.17 4.84 -9.67
C VAL A 83 -1.67 5.35 -8.33
N ALA A 84 -1.40 4.58 -7.27
CA ALA A 84 -1.74 4.94 -5.92
C ALA A 84 -0.47 5.17 -5.09
N GLY A 85 -0.50 6.20 -4.25
CA GLY A 85 0.47 6.44 -3.19
C GLY A 85 -0.18 6.13 -1.85
N LEU A 86 0.56 5.49 -0.95
CA LEU A 86 0.13 5.19 0.41
C LEU A 86 1.26 5.57 1.36
N VAL A 87 0.93 6.30 2.43
CA VAL A 87 1.89 6.83 3.40
C VAL A 87 1.37 6.64 4.81
N THR A 88 2.25 6.25 5.71
CA THR A 88 2.03 6.30 7.17
C THR A 88 2.82 7.46 7.74
N LEU A 89 2.16 8.35 8.47
CA LEU A 89 2.78 9.44 9.22
C LEU A 89 2.58 9.18 10.70
N GLU A 90 3.63 9.34 11.50
CA GLU A 90 3.56 9.25 12.96
C GLU A 90 4.17 10.53 13.53
N ALA A 91 3.53 11.12 14.54
CA ALA A 91 4.10 12.25 15.25
C ALA A 91 5.07 11.74 16.34
N GLU A 92 6.27 12.34 16.42
CA GLU A 92 7.22 12.02 17.51
C GLU A 92 6.63 12.37 18.88
N ASP A 93 5.86 13.46 18.94
CA ASP A 93 5.12 13.88 20.12
C ASP A 93 3.66 13.42 20.02
N SER A 94 3.23 12.57 20.96
CA SER A 94 1.86 12.06 21.03
C SER A 94 0.82 13.14 21.38
N SER A 95 1.26 14.33 21.79
CA SER A 95 0.39 15.49 22.02
C SER A 95 0.12 16.32 20.76
N ALA A 96 0.78 16.00 19.63
CA ALA A 96 0.57 16.70 18.38
C ALA A 96 -0.88 16.55 17.87
N PRO A 97 -1.52 17.63 17.39
CA PRO A 97 -2.88 17.56 16.91
C PRO A 97 -2.95 16.74 15.62
N LEU A 98 -3.90 15.79 15.55
CA LEU A 98 -4.10 14.93 14.38
C LEU A 98 -4.40 15.73 13.11
N ASP A 99 -5.13 16.85 13.24
CA ASP A 99 -5.42 17.77 12.12
C ASP A 99 -4.15 18.28 11.41
N ALA A 100 -3.05 18.47 12.16
CA ALA A 100 -1.77 18.84 11.55
C ALA A 100 -1.18 17.70 10.72
N LEU A 101 -1.31 16.47 11.21
CA LEU A 101 -0.90 15.25 10.50
C LEU A 101 -1.76 15.02 9.25
N GLU A 102 -3.06 15.29 9.31
CA GLU A 102 -3.98 15.21 8.17
C GLU A 102 -3.65 16.22 7.08
N ARG A 103 -3.39 17.48 7.45
CA ARG A 103 -3.01 18.51 6.49
C ARG A 103 -1.76 18.13 5.71
N VAL A 104 -0.72 17.64 6.39
CA VAL A 104 0.50 17.16 5.74
C VAL A 104 0.21 15.89 4.93
N GLY A 105 -0.44 14.90 5.55
CA GLY A 105 -0.77 13.60 4.98
C GLY A 105 -1.63 13.68 3.73
N SER A 106 -2.47 14.70 3.56
CA SER A 106 -3.31 14.87 2.38
C SER A 106 -2.52 15.09 1.08
N SER A 107 -1.34 15.71 1.17
CA SER A 107 -0.55 16.13 0.00
C SER A 107 0.63 15.21 -0.30
N VAL A 108 1.23 14.57 0.71
CA VAL A 108 2.44 13.77 0.55
C VAL A 108 2.27 12.57 -0.40
N PRO A 109 1.19 11.77 -0.33
CA PRO A 109 1.00 10.64 -1.25
C PRO A 109 0.94 11.06 -2.72
N MET A 110 0.38 12.24 -3.02
CA MET A 110 0.36 12.81 -4.38
C MET A 110 1.77 13.13 -4.87
N HIS A 111 2.59 13.76 -4.03
CA HIS A 111 3.98 14.07 -4.38
C HIS A 111 4.79 12.80 -4.67
N ILE A 112 4.58 11.74 -3.89
CA ILE A 112 5.22 10.42 -4.12
C ILE A 112 4.81 9.84 -5.48
N VAL A 113 3.53 9.89 -5.82
CA VAL A 113 3.02 9.41 -7.11
C VAL A 113 3.61 10.22 -8.27
N ALA A 114 3.62 11.56 -8.16
CA ALA A 114 4.13 12.46 -9.19
C ALA A 114 5.63 12.30 -9.44
N ALA A 115 6.41 12.15 -8.36
CA ALA A 115 7.86 11.98 -8.44
C ALA A 115 8.29 10.59 -9.00
N ARG A 116 7.33 9.69 -9.29
CA ARG A 116 7.56 8.31 -9.78
C ARG A 116 8.72 7.64 -9.05
N CYS A 117 8.71 7.73 -7.73
CA CYS A 117 9.77 7.23 -6.85
C CYS A 117 9.92 5.72 -7.02
N LYS A 118 10.72 5.29 -8.02
CA LYS A 118 11.13 3.89 -8.21
C LYS A 118 12.08 3.45 -7.12
N ALA A 119 12.89 4.38 -6.64
CA ALA A 119 13.58 4.29 -5.38
C ALA A 119 12.66 4.89 -4.34
N ILE A 120 12.45 4.16 -3.25
CA ILE A 120 12.05 4.71 -1.96
C ILE A 120 12.81 6.04 -1.83
N ILE A 121 12.12 7.18 -1.97
CA ILE A 121 12.65 8.43 -1.41
C ILE A 121 12.57 8.15 0.07
N LEU A 122 13.67 7.60 0.57
CA LEU A 122 14.01 7.54 1.96
C LEU A 122 14.10 9.00 2.39
N ILE A 123 12.94 9.60 2.69
CA ILE A 123 12.86 10.57 3.79
C ILE A 123 12.95 9.77 5.09
N LYS A 124 13.98 8.91 5.17
CA LYS A 124 14.58 8.53 6.43
C LYS A 124 15.65 9.57 6.63
N ARG A 125 15.55 10.34 7.69
CA ARG A 125 16.51 11.35 8.13
C ARG A 125 17.96 10.82 8.30
N SER A 126 18.22 9.52 8.04
CA SER A 126 19.50 8.84 8.23
C SER A 126 19.94 8.08 6.97
N ARG A 127 21.03 8.56 6.36
CA ARG A 127 21.84 7.88 5.32
C ARG A 127 22.18 6.43 5.69
N GLU A 128 22.23 6.13 6.98
CA GLU A 128 22.56 4.85 7.61
C GLU A 128 21.59 3.72 7.29
N LEU A 129 20.39 4.03 6.78
CA LEU A 129 19.35 3.04 6.47
C LEU A 129 19.30 2.67 4.99
N VAL A 130 20.18 3.26 4.16
CA VAL A 130 20.50 2.76 2.83
C VAL A 130 21.50 1.62 3.01
N SER A 131 21.25 0.44 2.44
CA SER A 131 22.22 -0.66 2.53
C SER A 131 23.51 -0.25 1.83
N ALA A 132 24.66 -0.53 2.45
CA ALA A 132 25.97 -0.24 1.86
C ALA A 132 26.13 -0.91 0.47
N ALA A 133 25.56 -2.10 0.29
CA ALA A 133 25.53 -2.80 -0.98
C ALA A 133 24.75 -2.04 -2.09
N ALA A 134 23.65 -1.36 -1.75
CA ALA A 134 22.93 -0.54 -2.73
C ALA A 134 23.74 0.69 -3.13
N VAL A 135 24.43 1.32 -2.17
CA VAL A 135 25.30 2.48 -2.45
C VAL A 135 26.49 2.09 -3.32
N GLU A 136 27.12 0.94 -3.06
CA GLU A 136 28.27 0.49 -3.84
C GLU A 136 27.87 0.03 -5.24
N ASN A 137 26.74 -0.69 -5.40
CA ASN A 137 26.24 -1.08 -6.72
C ASN A 137 25.96 0.12 -7.64
N GLU A 138 25.47 1.23 -7.09
CA GLU A 138 25.25 2.46 -7.87
C GLU A 138 26.58 3.17 -8.19
N ARG A 139 27.61 2.99 -7.36
CA ARG A 139 28.95 3.56 -7.58
C ARG A 139 29.73 2.80 -8.66
N ASP A 140 29.59 1.48 -8.71
CA ASP A 140 30.21 0.60 -9.71
C ASP A 140 29.44 0.58 -11.05
N GLY A 141 28.20 1.08 -11.06
CA GLY A 141 27.32 1.14 -12.24
C GLY A 141 27.38 2.43 -13.06
N LEU A 142 28.25 3.38 -12.70
CA LEU A 142 28.56 4.63 -13.43
C LEU A 142 29.86 4.49 -14.22
#